data_AF-A0A175R4S4-F1
#
_entry.id   AF-A0A175R4S4-F1
#
_cell.length_a   1.000
_cell.length_b   1.000
_cell.length_c   1.000
_cell.angle_alpha   90.00
_cell.angle_beta   90.00
_cell.angle_gamma   90.00
#
_symmetry.space_group_name_H-M   'P 1'
#
loop_
_entity.id
_entity.type
_entity.pdbx_description
1 polymer ?
#
loop_
_entity_poly.entity_id
_entity_poly.type
_entity_poly.pdbx_seq_one_letter_code
_entity_poly.pdbx_strand_id
1 'polypeptide(L)'
;GAEIVAARAGAPLGHDFCTISLSDLLTPWDDIQRRVKAAAEGDFVIAFYNPVSKRRRTQLAYARGVLLQHRPSDTPVVLATNLGRPGESVRIVDLSALDVDEVDMLTVVVVGSSNTRAFTSGEGRRFAYTPRGYAAKPGTSISEAP
;
A
#
# COMPACT_ATOMS: atom_id res chain seq x y z
N GLY A 1 8.94 9.72 -2.77
CA GLY A 1 7.66 9.26 -3.35
C GLY A 1 6.67 8.89 -2.26
N ALA A 2 6.85 7.72 -1.63
CA ALA A 2 5.96 7.19 -0.60
C ALA A 2 5.70 8.18 0.57
N GLU A 3 6.72 8.87 1.07
CA GLU A 3 6.57 9.86 2.16
C GLU A 3 5.73 11.08 1.75
N ILE A 4 5.82 11.50 0.49
CA ILE A 4 4.98 12.58 -0.07
C ILE A 4 3.54 12.10 -0.20
N VAL A 5 3.32 10.84 -0.61
CA VAL A 5 1.98 10.22 -0.62
C VAL A 5 1.40 10.17 0.78
N ALA A 6 2.19 9.78 1.77
CA ALA A 6 1.76 9.81 3.16
C ALA A 6 1.36 11.24 3.54
N ALA A 7 2.24 12.23 3.37
CA ALA A 7 1.94 13.63 3.69
C ALA A 7 0.67 14.18 3.01
N ARG A 8 0.30 13.67 1.83
CA ARG A 8 -0.92 14.07 1.10
C ARG A 8 -2.17 13.27 1.48
N ALA A 9 -2.03 12.00 1.84
CA ALA A 9 -3.15 11.08 2.07
C ALA A 9 -3.39 10.76 3.56
N GLY A 10 -2.57 11.27 4.47
CA GLY A 10 -2.67 11.07 5.92
C GLY A 10 -1.40 10.46 6.53
N ALA A 11 -1.53 9.37 7.27
CA ALA A 11 -0.38 8.64 7.83
C ALA A 11 -0.48 7.13 7.56
N PRO A 12 -0.65 6.69 6.29
CA PRO A 12 -0.67 5.27 5.98
C PRO A 12 0.67 4.60 6.30
N LEU A 13 1.80 5.34 6.23
CA LEU A 13 3.14 4.89 6.62
C LEU A 13 3.43 5.01 8.12
N GLY A 14 2.39 5.04 8.96
CA GLY A 14 2.52 5.06 10.41
C GLY A 14 3.13 3.78 10.99
N HIS A 15 3.17 2.68 10.24
CA HIS A 15 3.75 1.41 10.68
C HIS A 15 4.88 0.99 9.74
N ASP A 16 5.50 -0.16 10.01
CA ASP A 16 6.43 -0.83 9.12
C ASP A 16 5.92 -0.83 7.68
N PHE A 17 6.76 -0.33 6.77
CA PHE A 17 6.44 -0.23 5.36
C PHE A 17 7.63 -0.65 4.51
N CYS A 18 7.34 -1.08 3.29
CA CYS A 18 8.35 -1.38 2.28
C CYS A 18 7.99 -0.74 0.93
N THR A 19 9.01 -0.56 0.10
CA THR A 19 8.84 -0.12 -1.28
C THR A 19 9.21 -1.26 -2.22
N ILE A 20 8.38 -1.52 -3.23
CA ILE A 20 8.60 -2.61 -4.18
C ILE A 20 8.45 -2.07 -5.60
N SER A 21 9.49 -2.25 -6.41
CA SER A 21 9.40 -2.06 -7.86
C SER A 21 8.66 -3.24 -8.49
N LEU A 22 7.67 -2.95 -9.34
CA LEU A 22 7.01 -3.96 -10.17
C LEU A 22 7.66 -4.09 -11.57
N SER A 23 8.82 -3.48 -11.79
CA SER A 23 9.57 -3.58 -13.04
C SER A 23 10.42 -4.85 -13.08
N ASP A 24 10.18 -5.69 -14.07
CA ASP A 24 10.92 -6.92 -14.36
C ASP A 24 12.10 -6.72 -15.33
N LEU A 25 12.40 -5.47 -15.71
CA LEU A 25 13.45 -5.16 -16.70
C LEU A 25 14.83 -5.68 -16.28
N LEU A 26 15.18 -5.53 -15.00
CA LEU A 26 16.46 -5.95 -14.41
C LEU A 26 16.27 -6.84 -13.18
N THR A 27 15.03 -7.26 -12.90
CA THR A 27 14.69 -8.05 -11.72
C THR A 27 13.84 -9.22 -12.19
N PRO A 28 14.27 -10.48 -11.95
CA PRO A 28 13.48 -11.65 -12.28
C PRO A 28 12.08 -11.56 -11.68
N TRP A 29 11.07 -11.99 -12.43
CA TRP A 29 9.68 -11.93 -11.98
C TRP A 29 9.46 -12.69 -10.67
N ASP A 30 10.06 -13.87 -10.53
CA ASP A 30 9.97 -14.71 -9.32
C ASP A 30 10.46 -13.98 -8.05
N ASP A 31 11.48 -13.11 -8.18
CA ASP A 31 11.96 -12.30 -7.06
C ASP A 31 10.94 -11.23 -6.65
N ILE A 32 10.26 -10.62 -7.63
CA ILE A 32 9.20 -9.63 -7.36
C ILE A 32 8.03 -10.34 -6.67
N GLN A 33 7.62 -11.50 -7.18
CA GLN A 33 6.55 -12.30 -6.58
C GLN A 33 6.87 -12.68 -5.13
N ARG A 34 8.10 -13.14 -4.87
CA ARG A 34 8.58 -13.48 -3.53
C ARG A 34 8.55 -12.27 -2.59
N ARG A 35 8.99 -11.10 -3.05
CA ARG A 35 8.97 -9.85 -2.25
C ARG A 35 7.55 -9.43 -1.91
N VAL A 36 6.63 -9.48 -2.88
CA VAL A 36 5.21 -9.14 -2.65
C VAL A 36 4.59 -10.10 -1.64
N LYS A 37 4.84 -11.41 -1.77
CA LYS A 37 4.34 -12.42 -0.84
C LYS A 37 4.89 -12.20 0.58
N ALA A 38 6.19 -12.00 0.72
CA ALA A 38 6.80 -11.74 2.03
C ALA A 38 6.26 -10.45 2.68
N ALA A 39 6.08 -9.39 1.90
CA ALA A 39 5.49 -8.14 2.40
C ALA A 39 4.00 -8.30 2.78
N ALA A 40 3.27 -9.18 2.08
CA ALA A 40 1.90 -9.51 2.42
C ALA A 40 1.82 -10.31 3.73
N GLU A 41 2.66 -11.34 3.88
CA GLU A 41 2.77 -12.18 5.08
C GLU A 41 3.22 -11.39 6.31
N GLY A 42 4.15 -10.44 6.13
CA GLY A 42 4.61 -9.55 7.21
C GLY A 42 3.66 -8.38 7.51
N ASP A 43 2.50 -8.33 6.86
CA ASP A 43 1.51 -7.25 6.99
C ASP A 43 2.07 -5.83 6.84
N PHE A 44 3.05 -5.67 5.95
CA PHE A 44 3.63 -4.36 5.66
C PHE A 44 2.65 -3.47 4.91
N VAL A 45 2.75 -2.17 5.15
CA VAL A 45 2.27 -1.15 4.22
C VAL A 45 3.20 -1.15 3.01
N ILE A 46 2.65 -1.20 1.79
CA ILE A 46 3.46 -1.41 0.58
C ILE A 46 3.28 -0.24 -0.37
N ALA A 47 4.38 0.42 -0.72
CA ALA A 47 4.40 1.40 -1.81
C ALA A 47 4.99 0.77 -3.08
N PHE A 48 4.14 0.60 -4.10
CA PHE A 48 4.57 0.20 -5.44
C PHE A 48 4.94 1.42 -6.27
N TYR A 49 6.10 1.34 -6.93
CA TYR A 49 6.57 2.34 -7.89
C TYR A 49 6.85 1.69 -9.26
N ASN A 50 6.83 2.51 -10.31
CA ASN A 50 6.90 2.10 -11.73
C ASN A 50 5.83 1.09 -12.19
N PRO A 51 4.56 1.19 -11.74
CA PRO A 51 3.63 0.08 -11.81
C PRO A 51 3.21 -0.32 -13.23
N VAL A 52 3.23 0.55 -14.26
CA VAL A 52 2.54 0.21 -15.53
C VAL A 52 3.33 0.51 -16.82
N SER A 53 3.60 -0.54 -17.59
CA SER A 53 3.59 -0.62 -19.06
C SER A 53 2.64 -1.76 -19.47
N LYS A 54 2.40 -2.02 -20.76
CA LYS A 54 1.50 -3.11 -21.22
C LYS A 54 1.73 -4.46 -20.51
N ARG A 55 2.99 -4.83 -20.22
CA ARG A 55 3.33 -6.04 -19.47
C ARG A 55 3.05 -5.91 -17.97
N ARG A 56 3.34 -4.75 -17.37
CA ARG A 56 3.30 -4.50 -15.92
C ARG A 56 1.89 -4.48 -15.29
N ARG A 57 0.84 -4.44 -16.10
CA ARG A 57 -0.56 -4.67 -15.64
C ARG A 57 -0.71 -6.01 -14.93
N THR A 58 -0.05 -7.05 -15.44
CA THR A 58 -0.08 -8.39 -14.86
C THR A 58 0.55 -8.42 -13.46
N GLN A 59 1.63 -7.66 -13.26
CA GLN A 59 2.35 -7.60 -11.99
C GLN A 59 1.53 -6.92 -10.90
N LEU A 60 0.87 -5.80 -11.21
CA LEU A 60 -0.01 -5.12 -10.24
C LEU A 60 -1.26 -5.96 -9.93
N ALA A 61 -1.83 -6.63 -10.95
CA ALA A 61 -2.95 -7.55 -10.76
C ALA A 61 -2.56 -8.75 -9.87
N TYR A 62 -1.38 -9.33 -10.10
CA TYR A 62 -0.81 -10.35 -9.23
C TYR A 62 -0.65 -9.84 -7.79
N ALA A 63 -0.06 -8.66 -7.61
CA ALA A 63 0.14 -8.09 -6.29
C ALA A 63 -1.18 -7.85 -5.56
N ARG A 64 -2.19 -7.29 -6.23
CA ARG A 64 -3.55 -7.16 -5.69
C ARG A 64 -4.12 -8.51 -5.27
N GLY A 65 -3.99 -9.53 -6.11
CA GLY A 65 -4.48 -10.88 -5.84
C GLY A 65 -3.82 -11.53 -4.62
N VAL A 66 -2.51 -11.38 -4.47
CA VAL A 66 -1.77 -11.85 -3.28
C VAL A 66 -2.23 -11.08 -2.04
N LEU A 67 -2.29 -9.75 -2.11
CA LEU A 67 -2.64 -8.94 -0.94
C LEU A 67 -4.06 -9.24 -0.44
N LEU A 68 -5.03 -9.45 -1.34
CA LEU A 68 -6.40 -9.85 -0.97
C LEU A 68 -6.49 -11.20 -0.21
N GLN A 69 -5.46 -12.05 -0.28
CA GLN A 69 -5.40 -13.29 0.52
C GLN A 69 -4.93 -13.05 1.96
N HIS A 70 -4.28 -11.91 2.23
CA HIS A 70 -3.64 -11.62 3.51
C HIS A 70 -4.27 -10.44 4.27
N ARG A 71 -5.06 -9.59 3.61
CA ARG A 71 -5.71 -8.43 4.24
C ARG A 71 -7.14 -8.19 3.73
N PRO A 72 -7.99 -7.49 4.49
CA PRO A 72 -9.39 -7.23 4.13
C PRO A 72 -9.55 -6.55 2.77
N SER A 73 -10.66 -6.84 2.08
CA SER A 73 -10.97 -6.25 0.76
C SER A 73 -11.11 -4.74 0.78
N ASP A 74 -11.56 -4.19 1.90
CA ASP A 74 -11.72 -2.75 2.16
C ASP A 74 -10.43 -2.06 2.62
N THR A 75 -9.30 -2.76 2.59
CA THR A 75 -7.99 -2.17 2.92
C THR A 75 -7.74 -0.94 2.04
N PRO A 76 -7.43 0.23 2.62
CA PRO A 76 -7.22 1.44 1.85
C PRO A 76 -6.02 1.35 0.92
N VAL A 77 -6.23 1.75 -0.34
CA VAL A 77 -5.20 1.92 -1.36
C VAL A 77 -5.18 3.38 -1.80
N VAL A 78 -4.03 4.03 -1.61
CA VAL A 78 -3.79 5.39 -2.09
C VAL A 78 -3.20 5.34 -3.48
N LEU A 79 -3.82 6.07 -4.41
CA LEU A 79 -3.34 6.27 -5.78
C LEU A 79 -2.97 7.73 -5.92
N ALA A 80 -1.68 7.99 -6.08
CA ALA A 80 -1.13 9.32 -6.17
C ALA A 80 -0.41 9.52 -7.50
N THR A 81 -0.99 10.32 -8.37
CA THR A 81 -0.54 10.56 -9.75
C THR A 81 0.05 11.97 -9.86
N ASN A 82 1.11 12.13 -10.64
CA ASN A 82 1.72 13.45 -10.92
C ASN A 82 2.13 14.25 -9.67
N LEU A 83 2.53 13.57 -8.58
CA LEU A 83 2.98 14.24 -7.36
C LEU A 83 4.05 15.30 -7.64
N GLY A 84 3.83 16.51 -7.16
CA GLY A 84 4.71 17.66 -7.34
C GLY A 84 4.70 18.25 -8.76
N ARG A 85 3.73 17.89 -9.61
CA ARG A 85 3.58 18.36 -10.99
C ARG A 85 2.16 18.87 -11.26
N PRO A 86 1.96 19.70 -12.30
CA PRO A 86 0.62 20.03 -12.77
C PRO A 86 -0.21 18.77 -13.05
N GLY A 87 -1.45 18.74 -12.58
CA GLY A 87 -2.31 17.56 -12.67
C GLY A 87 -2.10 16.53 -11.55
N GLU A 88 -1.49 16.93 -10.42
CA GLU A 88 -1.44 16.12 -9.20
C GLU A 88 -2.85 15.68 -8.78
N SER A 89 -3.03 14.38 -8.55
CA SER A 89 -4.27 13.81 -8.05
C SER A 89 -3.97 12.73 -7.03
N VAL A 90 -4.72 12.74 -5.92
CA VAL A 90 -4.63 11.74 -4.85
C VAL A 90 -6.02 11.24 -4.55
N ARG A 91 -6.23 9.93 -4.71
CA ARG A 91 -7.50 9.27 -4.39
C ARG A 91 -7.25 8.02 -3.55
N ILE A 92 -8.26 7.64 -2.77
CA ILE A 92 -8.23 6.48 -1.90
C ILE A 92 -9.37 5.54 -2.29
N VAL A 93 -9.01 4.34 -2.73
CA VAL A 93 -9.94 3.28 -3.10
C VAL A 93 -9.75 2.09 -2.17
N ASP A 94 -10.70 1.16 -2.21
CA ASP A 94 -10.58 -0.10 -1.48
C ASP A 94 -9.70 -1.06 -2.31
N LEU A 95 -8.98 -1.98 -1.66
CA LEU A 95 -8.13 -2.94 -2.35
C LEU A 95 -8.89 -3.80 -3.36
N SER A 96 -10.14 -4.16 -3.07
CA SER A 96 -11.03 -4.83 -4.02
C SER A 96 -11.46 -3.94 -5.18
N ALA A 97 -11.45 -2.62 -5.02
CA ALA A 97 -11.81 -1.65 -6.06
C ALA A 97 -10.59 -1.10 -6.82
N LEU A 98 -9.37 -1.53 -6.48
CA LEU A 98 -8.17 -1.15 -7.21
C LEU A 98 -8.23 -1.67 -8.66
N ASP A 99 -8.53 -0.77 -9.58
CA ASP A 99 -8.42 -1.00 -11.02
C ASP A 99 -6.99 -0.75 -11.49
N VAL A 100 -6.38 -1.78 -12.07
CA VAL A 100 -5.00 -1.74 -12.57
C VAL A 100 -4.87 -0.91 -13.85
N ASP A 101 -5.97 -0.68 -14.56
CA ASP A 101 -5.97 0.10 -15.81
C ASP A 101 -5.95 1.61 -15.57
N GLU A 102 -6.29 2.05 -14.37
CA GLU A 102 -6.27 3.46 -13.96
C GLU A 102 -4.91 3.91 -13.39
N VAL A 103 -3.91 3.04 -13.40
CA VAL A 103 -2.57 3.30 -12.89
C VAL A 103 -1.60 3.46 -14.07
N ASP A 104 -0.77 4.50 -14.05
CA ASP A 104 0.25 4.75 -15.09
C ASP A 104 1.67 4.82 -14.50
N MET A 105 2.65 5.18 -15.34
CA MET A 105 4.05 5.33 -14.91
C MET A 105 4.29 6.48 -13.92
N LEU A 106 3.36 7.44 -13.83
CA LEU A 106 3.44 8.61 -12.96
C LEU A 106 2.64 8.43 -11.67
N THR A 107 2.08 7.24 -11.47
CA THR A 107 1.27 6.89 -10.32
C THR A 107 2.07 6.07 -9.31
N VAL A 108 2.04 6.50 -8.06
CA VAL A 108 2.49 5.72 -6.90
C VAL A 108 1.27 5.07 -6.26
N VAL A 109 1.33 3.75 -6.05
CA VAL A 109 0.27 2.98 -5.40
C VAL A 109 0.73 2.61 -4.00
N VAL A 110 0.04 3.07 -2.96
CA VAL A 110 0.33 2.71 -1.57
C VAL A 110 -0.81 1.87 -1.01
N VAL A 111 -0.56 0.60 -0.76
CA VAL A 111 -1.52 -0.32 -0.15
C VAL A 111 -1.29 -0.37 1.36
N GLY A 112 -2.31 -0.03 2.14
CA GLY A 112 -2.29 -0.15 3.59
C GLY A 112 -2.11 -1.60 4.08
N SER A 113 -1.73 -1.76 5.34
CA SER A 113 -1.75 -3.07 6.02
C SER A 113 -3.17 -3.46 6.43
N SER A 114 -3.33 -4.65 7.02
CA SER A 114 -4.61 -5.11 7.59
C SER A 114 -5.18 -4.17 8.66
N ASN A 115 -4.32 -3.35 9.27
CA ASN A 115 -4.68 -2.38 10.30
C ASN A 115 -4.95 -0.97 9.74
N THR A 116 -4.61 -0.69 8.49
CA THR A 116 -4.90 0.61 7.87
C THR A 116 -6.41 0.84 7.76
N ARG A 117 -6.85 2.05 8.08
CA ARG A 117 -8.25 2.48 8.01
C ARG A 117 -8.36 3.75 7.18
N ALA A 118 -9.53 3.97 6.60
CA ALA A 118 -9.85 5.21 5.91
C ALA A 118 -11.07 5.88 6.53
N PHE A 119 -11.09 7.21 6.50
CA PHE A 119 -12.23 8.01 6.92
C PHE A 119 -12.41 9.20 5.97
N THR A 120 -13.61 9.76 5.95
CA THR A 120 -13.92 10.95 5.14
C THR A 120 -14.08 12.14 6.08
N SER A 121 -13.37 13.24 5.82
CA SER A 121 -13.53 14.46 6.60
C SER A 121 -14.89 15.12 6.32
N GLY A 122 -15.28 16.08 7.16
CA GLY A 122 -16.49 16.88 6.93
C GLY A 122 -16.50 17.66 5.61
N GLU A 123 -15.34 17.83 4.97
CA GLU A 123 -15.19 18.46 3.65
C GLU A 123 -15.26 17.45 2.49
N GLY A 124 -15.60 16.19 2.76
CA GLY A 124 -15.73 15.14 1.75
C GLY A 124 -14.41 14.53 1.27
N ARG A 125 -13.27 14.88 1.89
CA ARG A 125 -11.96 14.32 1.53
C ARG A 125 -11.70 13.02 2.27
N ARG A 126 -11.32 11.97 1.54
CA ARG A 126 -10.95 10.67 2.13
C ARG A 126 -9.47 10.68 2.56
N PHE A 127 -9.20 10.19 3.76
CA PHE A 127 -7.87 10.06 4.35
C PHE A 127 -7.63 8.61 4.76
N ALA A 128 -6.36 8.17 4.76
CA ALA A 128 -5.94 6.87 5.25
C ALA A 128 -4.91 7.02 6.37
N TYR A 129 -5.01 6.15 7.38
CA TYR A 129 -4.06 6.11 8.48
C TYR A 129 -3.88 4.67 8.97
N THR A 130 -2.68 4.37 9.46
CA THR A 130 -2.39 3.10 10.13
C THR A 130 -2.21 3.40 11.62
N PRO A 131 -3.10 2.91 12.51
CA PRO A 131 -2.98 3.13 13.94
C PRO A 131 -1.61 2.67 14.46
N ARG A 132 -0.94 3.50 15.25
CA ARG A 132 0.23 3.09 16.06
C ARG A 132 -0.28 2.55 17.39
N GLY A 133 0.25 1.41 17.83
CA GLY A 133 -0.37 0.53 18.82
C GLY A 133 -0.91 1.17 20.09
N TYR A 134 -2.11 0.74 20.48
CA TYR A 134 -2.60 0.46 21.85
C TYR A 134 -3.99 -0.20 21.75
N ALA A 135 -4.08 -1.39 21.13
CA ALA A 135 -5.26 -2.24 21.25
C ALA A 135 -5.07 -3.40 22.25
N ALA A 136 -3.89 -3.53 22.86
CA ALA A 136 -3.66 -4.48 23.95
C ALA A 136 -2.49 -4.04 24.85
N LYS A 137 -2.77 -3.26 25.90
CA LYS A 137 -2.03 -3.31 27.19
C LYS A 137 -3.03 -3.00 28.32
N PRO A 138 -3.49 -4.04 29.02
CA PRO A 138 -2.89 -4.34 30.32
C PRO A 138 -2.33 -5.77 30.35
N GLY A 139 -1.08 -5.96 30.83
CA GLY A 139 -0.56 -7.28 31.19
C GLY A 139 0.53 -7.90 30.30
N THR A 140 1.38 -7.13 29.63
CA THR A 140 2.58 -7.72 29.01
C THR A 140 3.63 -8.04 30.08
N SER A 141 3.48 -9.18 30.74
CA SER A 141 4.58 -9.86 31.42
C SER A 141 5.46 -10.46 30.32
N ILE A 142 6.67 -9.95 30.14
CA ILE A 142 7.70 -10.72 29.44
C ILE A 142 8.10 -11.81 30.42
N SER A 143 7.60 -13.03 30.20
CA SER A 143 8.19 -14.20 30.83
C SER A 143 9.56 -14.40 30.22
N GLU A 144 10.61 -14.12 30.98
CA GLU A 144 11.94 -14.64 30.67
C GLU A 144 11.84 -16.17 30.65
N ALA A 145 12.08 -16.75 29.48
CA ALA A 145 12.20 -18.18 29.30
C ALA A 145 13.70 -18.57 29.42
N PRO A 146 13.97 -19.83 29.80
CA PRO A 146 15.06 -20.21 30.70
C PRO A 146 16.46 -20.31 30.07
#